data_AF-A0A946VCH7-F1
#
_entry.id   AF-A0A946VCH7-F1
#
_cell.length_a   1.000
_cell.length_b   1.000
_cell.length_c   1.000
_cell.angle_alpha   90.00
_cell.angle_beta   90.00
_cell.angle_gamma   90.00
#
_symmetry.space_group_name_H-M   'P 1'
#
loop_
_entity.id
_entity.type
_entity.pdbx_description
1 polymer ?
#
loop_
_entity_poly.entity_id
_entity_poly.type
_entity_poly.pdbx_seq_one_letter_code
_entity_poly.pdbx_strand_id
1 'polypeptide(L)'
;MTDDRTLHGQALALAGMYQAVRLVQQTARGQTRDPQATAASLGSIFMTSPKQVDDVYRDDAGIQTGLSVLSQQLGTDNNARDLELTGYVITLLHLERKLSGASHLLGNIASGIDGIRGDNEYGPELTTDVVKALAEIYTSTVSTLTPRIMVQGEPGILQATESRDMIRALLLAGMRAA
;
A
#
# COMPACT_ATOMS: atom_id res chain seq x y z
N MET A 1 -16.41 16.00 -9.43
CA MET A 1 -16.13 16.18 -7.98
C MET A 1 -16.64 14.94 -7.30
N THR A 2 -15.89 13.85 -7.43
CA THR A 2 -16.23 12.53 -6.89
C THR A 2 -15.99 12.60 -5.38
N ASP A 3 -17.04 12.34 -4.62
CA ASP A 3 -17.08 12.56 -3.18
C ASP A 3 -16.29 11.46 -2.46
N ASP A 4 -14.99 11.72 -2.29
CA ASP A 4 -14.01 10.94 -1.54
C ASP A 4 -14.45 10.70 -0.07
N ARG A 5 -15.49 11.40 0.40
CA ARG A 5 -16.08 11.26 1.74
C ARG A 5 -17.30 10.34 1.80
N THR A 6 -17.66 9.67 0.71
CA THR A 6 -18.70 8.64 0.74
C THR A 6 -18.24 7.42 1.55
N LEU A 7 -19.17 6.73 2.19
CA LEU A 7 -18.89 5.50 2.92
C LEU A 7 -18.19 4.46 2.04
N HIS A 8 -18.54 4.42 0.74
CA HIS A 8 -17.90 3.57 -0.26
C HIS A 8 -16.42 3.90 -0.43
N GLY A 9 -16.09 5.18 -0.67
CA GLY A 9 -14.69 5.61 -0.82
C GLY A 9 -13.85 5.32 0.42
N GLN A 10 -14.39 5.58 1.61
CA GLN A 10 -13.71 5.27 2.88
C GLN A 10 -13.51 3.77 3.09
N ALA A 11 -14.50 2.95 2.72
CA ALA A 11 -14.38 1.49 2.79
C ALA A 11 -13.31 0.98 1.81
N LEU A 12 -13.26 1.54 0.60
CA LEU A 12 -12.28 1.15 -0.42
C LEU A 12 -10.86 1.57 -0.03
N ALA A 13 -10.68 2.79 0.47
CA ALA A 13 -9.41 3.29 1.00
C ALA A 13 -8.89 2.35 2.10
N LEU A 14 -9.73 2.04 3.09
CA LEU A 14 -9.37 1.15 4.19
C LEU A 14 -9.09 -0.28 3.70
N ALA A 15 -9.86 -0.79 2.73
CA ALA A 15 -9.59 -2.07 2.09
C ALA A 15 -8.23 -2.08 1.38
N GLY A 16 -7.87 -0.98 0.71
CA GLY A 16 -6.57 -0.78 0.09
C GLY A 16 -5.41 -0.82 1.07
N MET A 17 -5.58 -0.18 2.23
CA MET A 17 -4.61 -0.26 3.33
C MET A 17 -4.45 -1.70 3.83
N TYR A 18 -5.56 -2.42 4.07
CA TYR A 18 -5.53 -3.82 4.49
C TYR A 18 -4.91 -4.74 3.44
N GLN A 19 -5.17 -4.50 2.17
CA GLN A 19 -4.53 -5.23 1.08
C GLN A 19 -3.01 -5.05 1.11
N ALA A 20 -2.55 -3.81 1.19
CA ALA A 20 -1.13 -3.50 1.26
C ALA A 20 -0.45 -4.18 2.44
N VAL A 21 -1.01 -4.06 3.66
CA VAL A 21 -0.38 -4.68 4.85
C VAL A 21 -0.46 -6.21 4.83
N ARG A 22 -1.49 -6.79 4.21
CA ARG A 22 -1.58 -8.24 4.01
C ARG A 22 -0.49 -8.74 3.07
N LEU A 23 -0.27 -8.04 1.96
CA LEU A 23 0.79 -8.36 1.02
C LEU A 23 2.19 -8.19 1.65
N VAL A 24 2.36 -7.19 2.53
CA VAL A 24 3.58 -7.01 3.35
C VAL A 24 3.80 -8.22 4.26
N GLN A 25 2.78 -8.63 5.01
CA GLN A 25 2.84 -9.78 5.91
C GLN A 25 3.19 -11.07 5.15
N GLN A 26 2.56 -11.30 3.99
CA GLN A 26 2.86 -12.44 3.12
C GLN A 26 4.31 -12.40 2.62
N THR A 27 4.78 -11.23 2.16
CA THR A 27 6.16 -11.04 1.73
C THR A 27 7.14 -11.36 2.85
N ALA A 28 6.91 -10.80 4.05
CA ALA A 28 7.77 -10.98 5.21
C ALA A 28 7.87 -12.44 5.69
N ARG A 29 6.86 -13.26 5.38
CA ARG A 29 6.79 -14.68 5.73
C ARG A 29 7.14 -15.62 4.57
N GLY A 30 7.55 -15.10 3.41
CA GLY A 30 7.82 -15.90 2.22
C GLY A 30 6.60 -16.62 1.66
N GLN A 31 5.40 -16.13 1.95
CA GLN A 31 4.15 -16.70 1.46
C GLN A 31 3.85 -16.23 0.03
N THR A 32 3.10 -17.05 -0.71
CA THR A 32 2.57 -16.64 -2.02
C THR A 32 1.64 -15.44 -1.85
N ARG A 33 1.89 -14.41 -2.65
CA ARG A 33 1.04 -13.23 -2.78
C ARG A 33 0.07 -13.43 -3.91
N ASP A 34 -1.11 -12.84 -3.78
CA ASP A 34 -2.04 -12.68 -4.89
C ASP A 34 -1.39 -11.73 -5.94
N PRO A 35 -1.10 -12.21 -7.17
CA PRO A 35 -0.49 -11.39 -8.21
C PRO A 35 -1.36 -10.21 -8.63
N GLN A 36 -2.68 -10.39 -8.66
CA GLN A 36 -3.62 -9.35 -9.07
C GLN A 36 -3.72 -8.27 -8.00
N ALA A 37 -3.86 -8.66 -6.73
CA ALA A 37 -3.83 -7.72 -5.61
C ALA A 37 -2.50 -6.96 -5.52
N THR A 38 -1.37 -7.65 -5.77
CA THR A 38 -0.04 -7.02 -5.81
C THR A 38 0.04 -5.98 -6.93
N ALA A 39 -0.40 -6.34 -8.13
CA ALA A 39 -0.36 -5.44 -9.27
C ALA A 39 -1.29 -4.23 -9.09
N ALA A 40 -2.49 -4.45 -8.55
CA ALA A 40 -3.45 -3.39 -8.24
C ALA A 40 -2.91 -2.45 -7.15
N SER A 41 -2.35 -2.98 -6.06
CA SER A 41 -1.77 -2.17 -4.99
C SER A 41 -0.60 -1.32 -5.48
N LEU A 42 0.38 -1.89 -6.17
CA LEU A 42 1.51 -1.11 -6.68
C LEU A 42 1.09 -0.15 -7.81
N GLY A 43 0.19 -0.59 -8.70
CA GLY A 43 -0.36 0.24 -9.77
C GLY A 43 -1.11 1.46 -9.26
N SER A 44 -1.82 1.34 -8.13
CA SER A 44 -2.57 2.45 -7.52
C SER A 44 -1.70 3.68 -7.24
N ILE A 45 -0.40 3.50 -6.99
CA ILE A 45 0.57 4.57 -6.75
C ILE A 45 0.65 5.54 -7.93
N PHE A 46 0.47 5.05 -9.16
CA PHE A 46 0.55 5.84 -10.39
C PHE A 46 -0.80 6.44 -10.80
N MET A 47 -1.91 5.92 -10.28
CA MET A 47 -3.26 6.37 -10.61
C MET A 47 -3.63 7.66 -9.85
N THR A 48 -2.99 8.80 -10.15
CA THR A 48 -3.15 10.05 -9.36
C THR A 48 -4.42 10.84 -9.65
N SER A 49 -5.18 10.50 -10.69
CA SER A 49 -6.41 11.20 -11.06
C SER A 49 -7.46 10.21 -11.56
N PRO A 50 -7.98 9.33 -10.69
CA PRO A 50 -9.01 8.36 -11.05
C PRO A 50 -10.33 9.07 -11.40
N LYS A 51 -11.09 8.54 -12.37
CA LYS A 51 -12.41 9.10 -12.73
C LYS A 51 -13.46 8.68 -11.71
N GLN A 52 -13.32 7.47 -11.16
CA GLN A 52 -14.10 6.90 -10.08
C GLN A 52 -13.18 6.21 -9.06
N VAL A 53 -13.63 6.08 -7.81
CA VAL A 53 -12.83 5.50 -6.72
C VAL A 53 -12.39 4.06 -7.04
N ASP A 54 -13.21 3.32 -7.77
CA ASP A 54 -12.94 1.93 -8.18
C ASP A 54 -11.84 1.82 -9.25
N ASP A 55 -11.57 2.89 -10.02
CA ASP A 55 -10.51 2.90 -11.05
C ASP A 55 -9.09 2.75 -10.46
N VAL A 56 -8.94 3.01 -9.16
CA VAL A 56 -7.64 2.98 -8.44
C VAL A 56 -7.00 1.59 -8.49
N TYR A 57 -7.80 0.53 -8.49
CA TYR A 57 -7.33 -0.86 -8.39
C TYR A 57 -7.43 -1.64 -9.70
N ARG A 58 -7.61 -0.95 -10.84
CA ARG A 58 -7.71 -1.50 -12.20
C ARG A 58 -8.90 -2.44 -12.47
N ASP A 59 -9.69 -2.83 -11.46
CA ASP A 59 -11.01 -3.46 -11.50
C ASP A 59 -11.43 -3.89 -10.07
N ASP A 60 -12.67 -4.39 -9.91
CA ASP A 60 -13.18 -4.93 -8.63
C ASP A 60 -12.35 -6.12 -8.11
N ALA A 61 -11.73 -6.89 -9.01
CA ALA A 61 -10.94 -8.05 -8.65
C ALA A 61 -9.59 -7.66 -8.04
N GLY A 62 -9.03 -6.51 -8.43
CA GLY A 62 -7.79 -5.97 -7.90
C GLY A 62 -7.81 -5.63 -6.40
N ILE A 63 -8.98 -5.36 -5.81
CA ILE A 63 -9.14 -4.97 -4.41
C ILE A 63 -9.75 -6.06 -3.51
N GLN A 64 -10.08 -7.22 -4.09
CA GLN A 64 -10.83 -8.29 -3.43
C GLN A 64 -10.13 -8.81 -2.17
N THR A 65 -8.79 -8.94 -2.21
CA THR A 65 -8.00 -9.35 -1.05
C THR A 65 -8.18 -8.35 0.10
N GLY A 66 -8.09 -7.05 -0.18
CA GLY A 66 -8.31 -5.99 0.80
C GLY A 66 -9.70 -6.02 1.42
N LEU A 67 -10.73 -6.15 0.60
CA LEU A 67 -12.13 -6.22 1.04
C LEU A 67 -12.39 -7.44 1.93
N SER A 68 -11.85 -8.60 1.55
CA SER A 68 -11.97 -9.83 2.35
C SER A 68 -11.28 -9.68 3.70
N VAL A 69 -10.06 -9.13 3.73
CA VAL A 69 -9.33 -8.91 4.98
C VAL A 69 -10.07 -7.90 5.85
N LEU A 70 -10.54 -6.79 5.28
CA LEU A 70 -11.32 -5.78 5.99
C LEU A 70 -12.58 -6.39 6.63
N SER A 71 -13.34 -7.18 5.86
CA SER A 71 -14.54 -7.86 6.38
C SER A 71 -14.22 -8.81 7.53
N GLN A 72 -13.07 -9.50 7.49
CA GLN A 72 -12.62 -10.37 8.59
C GLN A 72 -12.27 -9.55 9.83
N GLN A 73 -11.57 -8.42 9.67
CA GLN A 73 -11.18 -7.57 10.80
C GLN A 73 -12.37 -6.87 11.47
N LEU A 74 -13.35 -6.43 10.69
CA LEU A 74 -14.56 -5.77 11.21
C LEU A 74 -15.66 -6.74 11.65
N GLY A 75 -15.51 -8.03 11.34
CA GLY A 75 -16.46 -9.06 11.72
C GLY A 75 -16.66 -9.20 13.24
N THR A 76 -17.74 -9.86 13.63
CA THR A 76 -18.10 -10.10 15.03
C THR A 76 -17.29 -11.24 15.67
N ASP A 77 -16.63 -12.07 14.86
CA ASP A 77 -15.75 -13.13 15.36
C ASP A 77 -14.36 -12.57 15.71
N ASN A 78 -14.14 -12.35 17.00
CA ASN A 78 -12.86 -11.82 17.49
C ASN A 78 -11.68 -12.79 17.24
N ASN A 79 -11.92 -14.09 17.05
CA ASN A 79 -10.85 -15.06 16.78
C ASN A 79 -10.33 -14.99 15.34
N ALA A 80 -11.11 -14.40 14.43
CA ALA A 80 -10.72 -14.19 13.04
C ALA A 80 -9.90 -12.90 12.83
N ARG A 81 -9.77 -12.05 13.87
CA ARG A 81 -9.03 -10.80 13.79
C ARG A 81 -7.53 -11.02 13.84
N ASP A 82 -6.83 -10.40 12.91
CA ASP A 82 -5.39 -10.38 12.85
C ASP A 82 -4.91 -9.04 13.44
N LEU A 83 -4.50 -9.10 14.71
CA LEU A 83 -4.07 -7.91 15.46
C LEU A 83 -2.79 -7.30 14.89
N GLU A 84 -1.96 -8.08 14.19
CA GLU A 84 -0.76 -7.57 13.52
C GLU A 84 -1.15 -6.69 12.34
N LEU A 85 -2.05 -7.19 11.46
CA LEU A 85 -2.55 -6.40 10.33
C LEU A 85 -3.26 -5.13 10.82
N THR A 86 -4.07 -5.24 11.87
CA THR A 86 -4.73 -4.09 12.51
C THR A 86 -3.70 -3.08 13.02
N GLY A 87 -2.64 -3.55 13.69
CA GLY A 87 -1.55 -2.70 14.17
C GLY A 87 -0.80 -2.00 13.03
N TYR A 88 -0.58 -2.67 11.90
CA TYR A 88 0.03 -2.06 10.71
C TYR A 88 -0.85 -0.98 10.10
N VAL A 89 -2.16 -1.21 9.95
CA VAL A 89 -3.09 -0.20 9.43
C VAL A 89 -3.18 1.02 10.33
N ILE A 90 -3.26 0.85 11.65
CA ILE A 90 -3.24 1.97 12.61
C ILE A 90 -1.95 2.78 12.47
N THR A 91 -0.81 2.11 12.33
CA THR A 91 0.49 2.76 12.14
C THR A 91 0.54 3.52 10.81
N LEU A 92 0.01 2.94 9.72
CA LEU A 92 -0.10 3.63 8.42
C LEU A 92 -0.99 4.88 8.52
N LEU A 93 -2.17 4.80 9.15
CA LEU A 93 -3.05 5.96 9.34
C LEU A 93 -2.36 7.09 10.11
N HIS A 94 -1.55 6.75 11.11
CA HIS A 94 -0.79 7.74 11.86
C HIS A 94 0.34 8.37 11.03
N LEU A 95 1.01 7.57 10.20
CA LEU A 95 2.04 8.03 9.28
C LEU A 95 1.47 8.91 8.17
N GLU A 96 0.30 8.57 7.61
CA GLU A 96 -0.41 9.36 6.60
C GLU A 96 -0.68 10.77 7.14
N ARG A 97 -1.28 10.87 8.33
CA ARG A 97 -1.58 12.18 8.95
C ARG A 97 -0.35 13.05 9.18
N LYS A 98 0.81 12.43 9.41
CA LYS A 98 2.08 13.15 9.53
C LYS A 98 2.62 13.56 8.16
N LEU A 99 2.50 12.68 7.17
CA LEU A 99 2.93 12.93 5.81
C LEU A 99 2.11 14.05 5.16
N SER A 100 0.79 14.11 5.39
CA SER A 100 -0.09 15.18 4.88
C SER A 100 0.28 16.56 5.43
N GLY A 101 0.89 16.63 6.62
CA GLY A 101 1.48 17.86 7.17
C GLY A 101 2.89 18.20 6.66
N ALA A 102 3.54 17.31 5.90
CA ALA A 102 4.94 17.45 5.48
C ALA A 102 5.07 17.67 3.97
N SER A 103 4.72 18.87 3.49
CA SER A 103 4.65 19.23 2.07
C SER A 103 5.93 18.91 1.26
N HIS A 104 7.11 19.09 1.85
CA HIS A 104 8.38 18.73 1.21
C HIS A 104 8.48 17.22 0.93
N LEU A 105 8.06 16.36 1.87
CA LEU A 105 8.07 14.92 1.66
C LEU A 105 7.05 14.48 0.61
N LEU A 106 5.86 15.08 0.61
CA LEU A 106 4.87 14.86 -0.45
C LEU A 106 5.41 15.26 -1.83
N GLY A 107 6.10 16.40 -1.93
CA GLY A 107 6.74 16.85 -3.17
C GLY A 107 7.80 15.88 -3.66
N ASN A 108 8.59 15.30 -2.75
CA ASN A 108 9.58 14.27 -3.08
C ASN A 108 8.94 12.96 -3.57
N ILE A 109 7.85 12.53 -2.92
CA ILE A 109 7.09 11.35 -3.36
C ILE A 109 6.52 11.59 -4.76
N ALA A 110 5.86 12.73 -4.97
CA ALA A 110 5.27 13.07 -6.26
C ALA A 110 6.32 13.10 -7.38
N SER A 111 7.44 13.81 -7.15
CA SER A 111 8.54 13.89 -8.11
C SER A 111 9.16 12.51 -8.42
N GLY A 112 9.30 11.65 -7.40
CA GLY A 112 9.80 10.30 -7.57
C GLY A 112 8.85 9.42 -8.39
N ILE A 113 7.54 9.48 -8.10
CA ILE A 113 6.51 8.74 -8.84
C ILE A 113 6.49 9.19 -10.31
N ASP A 114 6.54 10.50 -10.56
CA ASP A 114 6.54 11.06 -11.92
C ASP A 114 7.77 10.64 -12.73
N GLY A 115 8.93 10.47 -12.08
CA GLY A 115 10.14 9.93 -12.71
C GLY A 115 10.02 8.46 -13.14
N ILE A 116 9.06 7.70 -12.59
CA ILE A 116 8.87 6.27 -12.85
C ILE A 116 7.64 6.00 -13.73
N ARG A 117 6.62 6.87 -13.68
CA ARG A 117 5.27 6.64 -14.25
C ARG A 117 5.27 6.27 -15.73
N GLY A 118 6.15 6.88 -16.53
CA GLY A 118 6.08 6.80 -17.99
C GLY A 118 4.77 7.37 -18.56
N ASP A 119 4.50 7.09 -19.84
CA ASP A 119 3.35 7.65 -20.57
C ASP A 119 2.08 6.76 -20.51
N ASN A 120 2.10 5.66 -19.78
CA ASN A 120 0.98 4.73 -19.68
C ASN A 120 -0.06 5.23 -18.66
N GLU A 121 -1.35 5.25 -19.03
CA GLU A 121 -2.47 5.67 -18.17
C GLU A 121 -2.50 4.92 -16.82
N TYR A 122 -2.10 3.66 -16.81
CA TYR A 122 -2.08 2.82 -15.61
C TYR A 122 -0.72 2.79 -14.89
N GLY A 123 0.28 3.51 -15.39
CA GLY A 123 1.67 3.44 -14.94
C GLY A 123 2.48 2.34 -15.63
N PRO A 124 3.75 2.18 -15.27
CA PRO A 124 4.68 1.28 -15.94
C PRO A 124 4.37 -0.18 -15.66
N GLU A 125 4.99 -1.07 -16.43
CA GLU A 125 5.06 -2.49 -16.07
C GLU A 125 5.77 -2.64 -14.72
N LEU A 126 5.25 -3.50 -13.85
CA LEU A 126 5.77 -3.71 -12.49
C LEU A 126 6.99 -4.64 -12.51
N THR A 127 8.09 -4.14 -13.06
CA THR A 127 9.38 -4.81 -13.07
C THR A 127 10.09 -4.69 -11.73
N THR A 128 11.14 -5.49 -11.52
CA THR A 128 12.01 -5.40 -10.34
C THR A 128 12.58 -3.99 -10.14
N ASP A 129 12.91 -3.29 -11.22
CA ASP A 129 13.44 -1.92 -11.16
C ASP A 129 12.38 -0.91 -10.68
N VAL A 130 11.13 -1.05 -11.12
CA VAL A 130 10.02 -0.21 -10.63
C VAL A 130 9.78 -0.46 -9.14
N VAL A 131 9.77 -1.72 -8.69
CA VAL A 131 9.63 -2.06 -7.26
C VAL A 131 10.75 -1.42 -6.44
N LYS A 132 12.00 -1.52 -6.91
CA LYS A 132 13.16 -0.93 -6.25
C LYS A 132 13.05 0.59 -6.16
N ALA A 133 12.65 1.25 -7.25
CA ALA A 133 12.47 2.70 -7.26
C ALA A 133 11.36 3.16 -6.29
N LEU A 134 10.23 2.44 -6.22
CA LEU A 134 9.19 2.69 -5.22
C LEU A 134 9.70 2.49 -3.78
N ALA A 135 10.53 1.47 -3.55
CA ALA A 135 11.15 1.21 -2.25
C ALA A 135 12.12 2.34 -1.82
N GLU A 136 12.86 2.90 -2.77
CA GLU A 136 13.75 4.06 -2.56
C GLU A 136 12.95 5.32 -2.22
N ILE A 137 11.81 5.55 -2.89
CA ILE A 137 10.87 6.62 -2.53
C ILE A 137 10.41 6.47 -1.08
N TYR A 138 9.89 5.30 -0.70
CA TYR A 138 9.47 5.04 0.69
C TYR A 138 10.60 5.26 1.69
N THR A 139 11.81 4.78 1.36
CA THR A 139 12.98 4.88 2.24
C THR A 139 13.40 6.34 2.46
N SER A 140 13.46 7.15 1.39
CA SER A 140 13.86 8.55 1.47
C SER A 140 12.78 9.48 2.04
N THR A 141 11.52 9.01 2.15
CA THR A 141 10.38 9.82 2.56
C THR A 141 9.72 9.25 3.82
N VAL A 142 8.75 8.34 3.68
CA VAL A 142 7.92 7.82 4.76
C VAL A 142 8.75 7.20 5.90
N SER A 143 9.86 6.52 5.58
CA SER A 143 10.69 5.86 6.61
C SER A 143 11.44 6.83 7.54
N THR A 144 11.49 8.11 7.18
CA THR A 144 12.04 9.20 8.01
C THR A 144 11.09 9.64 9.11
N LEU A 145 9.80 9.31 9.00
CA LEU A 145 8.76 9.65 9.97
C LEU A 145 8.74 8.64 11.13
N THR A 146 8.08 9.04 12.23
CA THR A 146 7.87 8.20 13.41
C THR A 146 6.38 8.08 13.75
N PRO A 147 5.90 6.95 14.29
CA PRO A 147 6.61 5.70 14.55
C PRO A 147 6.88 4.92 13.26
N ARG A 148 7.77 3.93 13.31
CA ARG A 148 8.05 3.05 12.17
C ARG A 148 7.15 1.82 12.20
N ILE A 149 6.78 1.32 11.03
CA ILE A 149 6.10 0.02 10.89
C ILE A 149 7.14 -1.07 11.14
N MET A 150 6.97 -1.81 12.23
CA MET A 150 7.85 -2.91 12.62
C MET A 150 7.33 -4.21 12.00
N VAL A 151 7.78 -4.49 10.78
CA VAL A 151 7.38 -5.69 10.03
C VAL A 151 7.97 -6.94 10.68
N GLN A 152 7.11 -7.88 11.06
CA GLN A 152 7.48 -9.18 11.64
C GLN A 152 7.44 -10.24 10.55
N GLY A 153 8.36 -11.21 10.62
CA GLY A 153 8.47 -12.23 9.59
C GLY A 153 9.72 -13.07 9.77
N GLU A 154 10.00 -13.87 8.75
CA GLU A 154 11.15 -14.77 8.74
C GLU A 154 12.45 -13.98 8.57
N PRO A 155 13.43 -14.08 9.50
CA PRO A 155 14.64 -13.25 9.45
C PRO A 155 15.41 -13.34 8.13
N GLY A 156 15.53 -14.53 7.56
CA GLY A 156 16.20 -14.72 6.26
C GLY A 156 15.48 -14.02 5.11
N ILE A 157 14.15 -14.05 5.12
CA ILE A 157 13.32 -13.37 4.12
C ILE A 157 13.41 -11.85 4.28
N LEU A 158 13.35 -11.35 5.53
CA LEU A 158 13.46 -9.92 5.84
C LEU A 158 14.85 -9.33 5.53
N GLN A 159 15.90 -10.15 5.47
CA GLN A 159 17.24 -9.72 5.09
C GLN A 159 17.44 -9.66 3.57
N ALA A 160 16.66 -10.42 2.79
CA ALA A 160 16.75 -10.44 1.34
C ALA A 160 16.33 -9.08 0.74
N THR A 161 17.17 -8.54 -0.15
CA THR A 161 16.96 -7.21 -0.77
C THR A 161 15.61 -7.14 -1.49
N GLU A 162 15.27 -8.16 -2.28
CA GLU A 162 14.00 -8.22 -3.02
C GLU A 162 12.79 -8.11 -2.09
N SER A 163 12.78 -8.88 -0.99
CA SER A 163 11.71 -8.83 0.01
C SER A 163 11.59 -7.47 0.66
N ARG A 164 12.73 -6.84 1.01
CA ARG A 164 12.75 -5.51 1.63
C ARG A 164 12.22 -4.44 0.69
N ASP A 165 12.58 -4.51 -0.58
CA ASP A 165 12.13 -3.54 -1.58
C ASP A 165 10.63 -3.72 -1.85
N MET A 166 10.18 -4.96 -2.00
CA MET A 166 8.75 -5.27 -2.13
C MET A 166 7.93 -4.79 -0.91
N ILE A 167 8.40 -5.06 0.31
CA ILE A 167 7.73 -4.59 1.54
C ILE A 167 7.57 -3.07 1.51
N ARG A 168 8.64 -2.33 1.19
CA ARG A 168 8.60 -0.86 1.17
C ARG A 168 7.71 -0.31 0.07
N ALA A 169 7.75 -0.91 -1.12
CA ALA A 169 6.87 -0.54 -2.22
C ALA A 169 5.39 -0.76 -1.87
N LEU A 170 5.06 -1.88 -1.22
CA LEU A 170 3.71 -2.17 -0.74
C LEU A 170 3.28 -1.23 0.39
N LEU A 171 4.18 -0.86 1.31
CA LEU A 171 3.88 0.14 2.32
C LEU A 171 3.61 1.52 1.71
N LEU A 172 4.33 1.90 0.66
CA LEU A 172 4.04 3.12 -0.10
C LEU A 172 2.66 3.06 -0.77
N ALA A 173 2.26 1.91 -1.32
CA ALA A 173 0.91 1.69 -1.82
C ALA A 173 -0.14 1.83 -0.70
N GLY A 174 0.12 1.28 0.48
CA GLY A 174 -0.76 1.43 1.65
C GLY A 174 -0.90 2.87 2.12
N MET A 175 0.19 3.65 2.07
CA MET A 175 0.17 5.10 2.36
C MET A 175 -0.62 5.89 1.31
N ARG A 176 -0.62 5.44 0.05
CA ARG A 176 -1.39 6.07 -1.02
C ARG A 176 -2.89 5.80 -0.89
N ALA A 177 -3.27 4.66 -0.33
CA ALA A 177 -4.65 4.28 -0.09
C ALA A 177 -5.27 4.95 1.15
N ALA A 178 -4.43 5.44 2.08
CA ALA A 178 -4.84 6.10 3.32
C ALA A 178 -5.22 7.56 3.10
#